data_AF-A0A668S5F7-F1
#
_entry.id   AF-A0A668S5F7-F1
#
_cell.length_a   1.000
_cell.length_b   1.000
_cell.length_c   1.000
_cell.angle_alpha   90.00
_cell.angle_beta   90.00
_cell.angle_gamma   90.00
#
_symmetry.space_group_name_H-M   'P 1'
#
loop_
_entity.id
_entity.type
_entity.pdbx_description
1 polymer ?
#
loop_
_entity_poly.entity_id
_entity_poly.type
_entity_poly.pdbx_seq_one_letter_code
_entity_poly.pdbx_strand_id
1 'polypeptide(L)'
;MMAARKRKMLALSAAASKQTVSSNKHNKETELKQEDSPTQCENAQSAEAERSRYFTKNEQQHRLGEDFFKQPCISLAKAFLGKVLVHRCADGTELRGRIVETEAYLGGEDKASHSAGGKRTERNTAMFMKPGTIYVYPIYGIYLCMNVSSEGEGAAVLLRSLEPLQGEAVMRQLRAARRKEGARQLKDKELCNGPSKLCQALNIPRCFDRRDLASDPEVWLENDPDTSPAKPQDIVSAPRIGIESHGEWAKKPWRFYLRGHPCVSVVNKEAERQTLSGNVMNDLSPHAVKPDTGQHNVKRT
;
A
#
# COMPACT_ATOMS: atom_id res chain seq x y z
N MET A 1 -23.59 39.39 3.99
CA MET A 1 -22.77 40.61 4.08
C MET A 1 -21.41 40.26 4.65
N MET A 2 -20.34 40.66 3.94
CA MET A 2 -18.96 40.94 4.41
C MET A 2 -18.16 39.78 5.08
N ALA A 3 -16.89 39.49 4.77
CA ALA A 3 -15.91 40.18 3.94
C ALA A 3 -14.82 39.19 3.44
N ALA A 4 -14.43 39.36 2.18
CA ALA A 4 -13.32 38.67 1.53
C ALA A 4 -11.98 39.37 1.85
N ARG A 5 -10.92 38.61 2.14
CA ARG A 5 -9.54 39.11 2.20
C ARG A 5 -8.77 38.74 0.93
N LYS A 6 -8.41 39.77 0.16
CA LYS A 6 -7.58 39.73 -1.07
C LYS A 6 -6.14 39.28 -0.75
N ARG A 7 -5.58 38.37 -1.56
CA ARG A 7 -4.14 38.04 -1.61
C ARG A 7 -3.43 39.01 -2.56
N LYS A 8 -2.27 39.52 -2.13
CA LYS A 8 -1.37 40.38 -2.92
C LYS A 8 -0.31 39.46 -3.56
N MET A 9 -0.25 39.44 -4.90
CA MET A 9 0.83 38.81 -5.66
C MET A 9 2.05 39.73 -5.66
N LEU A 10 3.24 39.16 -5.51
CA LEU A 10 4.52 39.81 -5.83
C LEU A 10 5.21 38.94 -6.89
N ALA A 11 5.44 39.55 -8.05
CA ALA A 11 6.23 39.00 -9.16
C ALA A 11 7.72 39.19 -8.87
N LEU A 12 8.54 38.20 -9.24
CA LEU A 12 9.99 38.32 -9.29
C LEU A 12 10.46 37.88 -10.68
N SER A 13 11.19 38.80 -11.32
CA SER A 13 11.69 38.78 -12.69
C SER A 13 12.94 37.92 -12.86
N ALA A 14 13.10 37.40 -14.08
CA ALA A 14 14.26 36.68 -14.56
C ALA A 14 15.51 37.58 -14.71
N ALA A 15 16.69 37.00 -14.47
CA ALA A 15 17.96 37.51 -14.97
C ALA A 15 18.81 36.30 -15.43
N ALA A 16 19.08 36.26 -16.73
CA ALA A 16 20.00 35.33 -17.37
C ALA A 16 21.39 35.97 -17.45
N SER A 17 22.44 35.19 -17.19
CA SER A 17 23.82 35.61 -17.43
C SER A 17 24.53 34.56 -18.29
N LYS A 18 25.00 35.01 -19.46
CA LYS A 18 25.84 34.25 -20.40
C LYS A 18 27.30 34.47 -20.03
N GLN A 19 28.10 33.41 -19.99
CA GLN A 19 29.55 33.51 -20.08
C GLN A 19 30.07 32.65 -21.23
N THR A 20 30.80 33.31 -22.11
CA THR A 20 31.60 32.83 -23.24
C THR A 20 33.00 32.49 -22.77
N VAL A 21 33.60 31.41 -23.26
CA VAL A 21 35.07 31.26 -23.33
C VAL A 21 35.46 30.67 -24.70
N SER A 22 36.57 31.19 -25.21
CA SER A 22 37.07 31.19 -26.58
C SER A 22 38.33 30.31 -26.72
N SER A 23 38.50 29.71 -27.92
CA SER A 23 39.79 29.43 -28.61
C SER A 23 40.78 28.43 -27.96
N ASN A 24 41.70 27.71 -28.62
CA ASN A 24 42.18 27.69 -30.00
C ASN A 24 42.97 26.38 -30.27
N LYS A 25 43.13 26.03 -31.55
CA LYS A 25 43.95 24.93 -32.13
C LYS A 25 45.46 25.15 -32.00
N HIS A 26 46.29 24.08 -31.97
CA HIS A 26 47.34 23.81 -32.99
C HIS A 26 48.12 22.49 -32.78
N ASN A 27 48.47 21.87 -33.91
CA ASN A 27 49.26 20.64 -34.13
C ASN A 27 50.78 20.82 -33.88
N LYS A 28 51.48 19.71 -33.61
CA LYS A 28 52.71 19.31 -34.33
C LYS A 28 53.15 17.86 -34.03
N GLU A 29 53.57 17.17 -35.09
CA GLU A 29 54.06 15.78 -35.18
C GLU A 29 55.53 15.61 -34.75
N THR A 30 55.94 14.40 -34.36
CA THR A 30 57.28 13.84 -34.63
C THR A 30 57.36 12.30 -34.44
N GLU A 31 57.60 11.60 -35.56
CA GLU A 31 58.48 10.44 -35.86
C GLU A 31 58.54 9.12 -35.05
N LEU A 32 58.18 8.02 -35.77
CA LEU A 32 58.87 6.73 -36.03
C LEU A 32 59.27 5.74 -34.91
N LYS A 33 58.63 4.55 -34.88
CA LYS A 33 59.17 3.22 -35.33
C LYS A 33 58.15 2.07 -35.13
N GLN A 34 58.02 1.20 -36.15
CA GLN A 34 57.32 -0.12 -36.16
C GLN A 34 58.12 -1.15 -35.31
N GLU A 35 57.61 -2.25 -34.75
CA GLU A 35 56.74 -3.37 -35.19
C GLU A 35 55.99 -3.92 -33.92
N ASP A 36 54.93 -4.73 -33.87
CA ASP A 36 54.55 -5.90 -34.67
C ASP A 36 53.12 -6.41 -34.28
N SER A 37 52.25 -6.65 -35.28
CA SER A 37 51.08 -7.56 -35.36
C SER A 37 49.93 -7.55 -34.28
N PRO A 38 48.79 -8.27 -34.47
CA PRO A 38 47.55 -7.72 -35.01
C PRO A 38 46.36 -7.76 -34.03
N THR A 39 45.23 -7.21 -34.49
CA THR A 39 43.82 -7.53 -34.16
C THR A 39 43.02 -6.38 -33.51
N GLN A 40 41.88 -6.14 -34.14
CA GLN A 40 40.98 -5.00 -34.00
C GLN A 40 40.29 -4.90 -32.63
N CYS A 41 40.04 -3.65 -32.26
CA CYS A 41 39.26 -3.18 -31.12
C CYS A 41 37.77 -3.48 -31.23
N GLU A 42 37.14 -3.64 -30.06
CA GLU A 42 35.93 -2.95 -29.56
C GLU A 42 34.99 -3.92 -28.83
N ASN A 43 35.01 -3.89 -27.49
CA ASN A 43 34.00 -3.14 -26.74
C ASN A 43 34.20 -3.29 -25.24
N ALA A 44 34.16 -2.16 -24.54
CA ALA A 44 34.01 -2.10 -23.11
C ALA A 44 32.62 -2.63 -22.74
N GLN A 45 32.57 -3.68 -21.90
CA GLN A 45 31.37 -4.01 -21.14
C GLN A 45 31.73 -4.15 -19.67
N SER A 46 31.16 -3.19 -18.95
CA SER A 46 30.97 -3.10 -17.52
C SER A 46 30.66 -4.45 -16.87
N ALA A 47 31.30 -4.69 -15.73
CA ALA A 47 30.97 -5.77 -14.81
C ALA A 47 29.50 -5.67 -14.35
N GLU A 48 28.61 -6.37 -15.05
CA GLU A 48 27.33 -6.79 -14.48
C GLU A 48 27.63 -7.85 -13.43
N ALA A 49 27.29 -7.57 -12.17
CA ALA A 49 27.29 -8.58 -11.12
C ALA A 49 26.34 -9.70 -11.55
N GLU A 50 26.89 -10.89 -11.84
CA GLU A 50 26.14 -12.09 -12.19
C GLU A 50 25.12 -12.42 -11.09
N ARG A 51 23.88 -11.96 -11.26
CA ARG A 51 22.76 -12.45 -10.46
C ARG A 51 22.44 -13.87 -10.91
N SER A 52 22.72 -14.82 -10.02
CA SER A 52 22.34 -16.22 -10.19
C SER A 52 20.85 -16.33 -10.54
N ARG A 53 20.55 -16.96 -11.68
CA ARG A 53 19.20 -17.31 -12.17
C ARG A 53 18.33 -18.07 -11.16
N TYR A 54 18.94 -18.63 -10.12
CA TYR A 54 18.27 -19.36 -9.06
C TYR A 54 17.69 -18.43 -7.98
N PHE A 55 18.31 -17.27 -7.73
CA PHE A 55 17.81 -16.29 -6.75
C PHE A 55 16.61 -15.51 -7.28
N THR A 56 16.60 -15.12 -8.56
CA THR A 56 15.47 -14.40 -9.19
C THR A 56 14.19 -15.25 -9.30
N LYS A 57 14.30 -16.58 -9.38
CA LYS A 57 13.14 -17.47 -9.48
C LYS A 57 12.32 -17.56 -8.19
N ASN A 58 12.96 -17.50 -7.03
CA ASN A 58 12.25 -17.59 -5.74
C ASN A 58 11.50 -16.29 -5.41
N GLU A 59 12.07 -15.12 -5.76
CA GLU A 59 11.41 -13.82 -5.56
C GLU A 59 10.07 -13.71 -6.34
N GLN A 60 9.99 -14.31 -7.52
CA GLN A 60 8.76 -14.29 -8.33
C GLN A 60 7.68 -15.24 -7.84
N GLN A 61 8.02 -16.31 -7.11
CA GLN A 61 7.05 -17.34 -6.71
C GLN A 61 6.04 -16.85 -5.67
N HIS A 62 6.39 -15.83 -4.89
CA HIS A 62 5.51 -15.33 -3.82
C HIS A 62 4.74 -14.08 -4.21
N ARG A 63 5.15 -13.38 -5.27
CA ARG A 63 4.54 -12.12 -5.71
C ARG A 63 3.09 -12.32 -6.19
N LEU A 64 2.20 -11.43 -5.76
CA LEU A 64 0.82 -11.37 -6.23
C LEU A 64 0.76 -10.70 -7.61
N GLY A 65 0.21 -11.44 -8.58
CA GLY A 65 0.01 -10.96 -9.95
C GLY A 65 -1.26 -10.13 -10.14
N GLU A 66 -1.49 -9.68 -11.37
CA GLU A 66 -2.58 -8.77 -11.73
C GLU A 66 -3.97 -9.29 -11.32
N ASP A 67 -4.21 -10.60 -11.45
CA ASP A 67 -5.51 -11.20 -11.16
C ASP A 67 -5.91 -11.09 -9.69
N PHE A 68 -4.93 -11.00 -8.77
CA PHE A 68 -5.22 -10.75 -7.38
C PHE A 68 -5.89 -9.37 -7.17
N PHE A 69 -5.54 -8.37 -7.97
CA PHE A 69 -6.06 -7.01 -7.81
C PHE A 69 -7.41 -6.80 -8.50
N LYS A 70 -7.75 -7.64 -9.50
CA LYS A 70 -9.01 -7.60 -10.26
C LYS A 70 -10.19 -8.15 -9.45
N GLN A 71 -10.52 -7.44 -8.37
CA GLN A 71 -11.61 -7.80 -7.48
C GLN A 71 -12.34 -6.55 -6.99
N PRO A 72 -13.63 -6.67 -6.63
CA PRO A 72 -14.38 -5.56 -6.04
C PRO A 72 -13.69 -5.00 -4.80
N CYS A 73 -13.77 -3.68 -4.60
CA CYS A 73 -13.03 -2.93 -3.58
C CYS A 73 -13.07 -3.54 -2.16
N ILE A 74 -14.24 -3.95 -1.70
CA ILE A 74 -14.42 -4.58 -0.37
C ILE A 74 -13.73 -5.94 -0.30
N SER A 75 -13.86 -6.75 -1.36
CA SER A 75 -13.22 -8.07 -1.44
C SER A 75 -11.69 -7.92 -1.45
N LEU A 76 -11.16 -6.99 -2.24
CA LEU A 76 -9.72 -6.69 -2.28
C LEU A 76 -9.21 -6.20 -0.92
N ALA A 77 -9.95 -5.31 -0.25
CA ALA A 77 -9.56 -4.79 1.05
C ALA A 77 -9.41 -5.87 2.12
N LYS A 78 -10.31 -6.87 2.11
CA LYS A 78 -10.20 -8.05 2.96
C LYS A 78 -9.06 -8.98 2.52
N ALA A 79 -8.92 -9.20 1.21
CA ALA A 79 -7.90 -10.08 0.64
C ALA A 79 -6.46 -9.59 0.90
N PHE A 80 -6.26 -8.28 1.08
CA PHE A 80 -4.98 -7.72 1.49
C PHE A 80 -4.57 -8.11 2.91
N LEU A 81 -5.50 -8.40 3.82
CA LEU A 81 -5.15 -8.75 5.19
C LEU A 81 -4.32 -10.05 5.21
N GLY A 82 -3.16 -9.99 5.86
CA GLY A 82 -2.19 -11.08 5.89
C GLY A 82 -1.20 -11.11 4.73
N LYS A 83 -1.35 -10.27 3.69
CA LYS A 83 -0.35 -10.15 2.62
C LYS A 83 0.83 -9.29 3.06
N VAL A 84 2.00 -9.55 2.49
CA VAL A 84 3.23 -8.82 2.84
C VAL A 84 3.51 -7.75 1.80
N LEU A 85 3.54 -6.49 2.23
CA LEU A 85 4.04 -5.39 1.42
C LEU A 85 5.56 -5.34 1.54
N VAL A 86 6.22 -5.35 0.39
CA VAL A 86 7.67 -5.28 0.27
C VAL A 86 8.04 -4.01 -0.44
N HIS A 87 9.02 -3.28 0.10
CA HIS A 87 9.72 -2.24 -0.63
C HIS A 87 11.23 -2.52 -0.59
N ARG A 88 11.83 -2.61 -1.77
CA ARG A 88 13.27 -2.76 -1.96
C ARG A 88 13.90 -1.40 -2.22
N CYS A 89 14.75 -0.98 -1.29
CA CYS A 89 15.53 0.26 -1.39
C CYS A 89 16.63 0.15 -2.46
N ALA A 90 17.17 1.30 -2.87
CA ALA A 90 18.19 1.40 -3.91
C ALA A 90 19.49 0.65 -3.57
N ASP A 91 19.80 0.48 -2.29
CA ASP A 91 20.95 -0.28 -1.79
C ASP A 91 20.69 -1.81 -1.73
N GLY A 92 19.50 -2.26 -2.15
CA GLY A 92 19.07 -3.65 -2.11
C GLY A 92 18.42 -4.07 -0.79
N THR A 93 18.36 -3.20 0.23
CA THR A 93 17.68 -3.49 1.49
C THR A 93 16.18 -3.65 1.26
N GLU A 94 15.59 -4.74 1.75
CA GLU A 94 14.15 -4.95 1.71
C GLU A 94 13.49 -4.63 3.06
N LEU A 95 12.44 -3.84 2.99
CA LEU A 95 11.56 -3.51 4.10
C LEU A 95 10.23 -4.25 3.89
N ARG A 96 9.86 -5.09 4.86
CA ARG A 96 8.69 -5.97 4.73
C ARG A 96 7.71 -5.72 5.87
N GLY A 97 6.42 -5.66 5.54
CA GLY A 97 5.38 -5.56 6.54
C GLY A 97 4.08 -6.25 6.13
N ARG A 98 3.54 -7.09 7.00
CA ARG A 98 2.26 -7.78 6.81
C ARG A 98 1.12 -6.79 6.99
N ILE A 99 0.19 -6.73 6.06
CA ILE A 99 -0.97 -5.84 6.14
C ILE A 99 -1.94 -6.37 7.19
N VAL A 100 -2.26 -5.53 8.18
CA VAL A 100 -3.18 -5.89 9.28
C VAL A 100 -4.40 -4.99 9.37
N GLU A 101 -4.44 -3.91 8.58
CA GLU A 101 -5.58 -3.00 8.52
C GLU A 101 -5.67 -2.29 7.15
N THR A 102 -6.89 -2.24 6.60
CA THR A 102 -7.22 -1.61 5.32
C THR A 102 -8.54 -0.84 5.41
N GLU A 103 -8.77 0.09 4.48
CA GLU A 103 -10.08 0.73 4.25
C GLU A 103 -10.46 0.67 2.79
N ALA A 104 -11.72 0.36 2.50
CA ALA A 104 -12.30 0.42 1.17
C ALA A 104 -12.91 1.81 0.90
N TYR A 105 -12.62 2.37 -0.26
CA TYR A 105 -13.24 3.56 -0.81
C TYR A 105 -13.83 3.20 -2.17
N LEU A 106 -15.15 3.11 -2.24
CA LEU A 106 -15.85 2.48 -3.37
C LEU A 106 -15.95 3.39 -4.60
N GLY A 107 -15.52 4.65 -4.49
CA GLY A 107 -15.80 5.68 -5.49
C GLY A 107 -17.30 5.91 -5.66
N GLY A 108 -17.70 6.42 -6.84
CA GLY A 108 -19.13 6.60 -7.18
C GLY A 108 -19.92 7.31 -6.07
N GLU A 109 -20.84 6.60 -5.43
CA GLU A 109 -21.70 7.13 -4.37
C GLU A 109 -20.95 7.43 -3.04
N ASP A 110 -19.76 6.86 -2.82
CA ASP A 110 -18.99 7.03 -1.58
C ASP A 110 -18.50 8.45 -1.38
N LYS A 111 -19.26 9.23 -0.61
CA LYS A 111 -18.96 10.65 -0.33
C LYS A 111 -17.67 10.85 0.46
N ALA A 112 -17.13 9.81 1.12
CA ALA A 112 -15.84 9.90 1.79
C ALA A 112 -14.66 9.63 0.86
N SER A 113 -14.91 9.17 -0.38
CA SER A 113 -13.87 8.91 -1.38
C SER A 113 -13.43 10.19 -2.10
N HIS A 114 -12.16 10.26 -2.51
CA HIS A 114 -11.68 11.30 -3.41
C HIS A 114 -12.37 11.28 -4.78
N SER A 115 -12.93 10.15 -5.17
CA SER A 115 -13.66 9.91 -6.43
C SER A 115 -15.18 10.00 -6.27
N ALA A 116 -15.68 10.56 -5.15
CA ALA A 116 -17.11 10.77 -4.92
C ALA A 116 -17.79 11.47 -6.12
N GLY A 117 -18.96 10.99 -6.50
CA GLY A 117 -19.72 11.45 -7.67
C GLY A 117 -19.03 11.17 -9.01
N GLY A 118 -18.06 10.26 -9.06
CA GLY A 118 -17.25 10.01 -10.27
C GLY A 118 -16.22 11.11 -10.54
N LYS A 119 -15.90 11.95 -9.55
CA LYS A 119 -14.99 13.09 -9.72
C LYS A 119 -13.58 12.62 -10.08
N ARG A 120 -13.14 12.96 -11.29
CA ARG A 120 -11.77 12.75 -11.79
C ARG A 120 -10.97 14.06 -11.71
N THR A 121 -9.78 13.96 -11.14
CA THR A 121 -8.79 15.05 -11.04
C THR A 121 -7.42 14.47 -11.35
N GLU A 122 -6.45 15.31 -11.69
CA GLU A 122 -5.06 14.87 -11.86
C GLU A 122 -4.54 14.12 -10.62
N ARG A 123 -4.96 14.55 -9.43
CA ARG A 123 -4.52 13.94 -8.16
C ARG A 123 -5.02 12.52 -7.99
N ASN A 124 -6.24 12.17 -8.40
CA ASN A 124 -6.85 10.86 -8.12
C ASN A 124 -6.93 9.96 -9.36
N THR A 125 -6.24 10.32 -10.46
CA THR A 125 -6.21 9.54 -11.70
C THR A 125 -5.89 8.06 -11.45
N ALA A 126 -4.98 7.75 -10.53
CA ALA A 126 -4.63 6.37 -10.17
C ALA A 126 -5.82 5.51 -9.74
N MET A 127 -6.84 6.08 -9.09
CA MET A 127 -8.06 5.36 -8.69
C MET A 127 -8.95 4.95 -9.87
N PHE A 128 -8.73 5.54 -11.05
CA PHE A 128 -9.44 5.25 -12.30
C PHE A 128 -8.56 4.50 -13.29
N MET A 129 -7.35 4.11 -12.88
CA MET A 129 -6.46 3.26 -13.65
C MET A 129 -6.71 1.78 -13.30
N LYS A 130 -6.07 0.87 -14.05
CA LYS A 130 -6.27 -0.57 -13.88
C LYS A 130 -6.10 -1.02 -12.41
N PRO A 131 -6.84 -2.05 -11.97
CA PRO A 131 -6.64 -2.61 -10.63
C PRO A 131 -5.17 -2.97 -10.38
N GLY A 132 -4.68 -2.70 -9.17
CA GLY A 132 -3.26 -2.84 -8.82
C GLY A 132 -2.45 -1.55 -8.98
N THR A 133 -3.01 -0.51 -9.59
CA THR A 133 -2.33 0.79 -9.70
C THR A 133 -2.22 1.45 -8.32
N ILE A 134 -1.01 1.85 -7.94
CA ILE A 134 -0.72 2.53 -6.68
C ILE A 134 -1.23 3.97 -6.75
N TYR A 135 -1.96 4.39 -5.72
CA TYR A 135 -2.37 5.78 -5.53
C TYR A 135 -1.74 6.35 -4.26
N VAL A 136 -0.70 7.18 -4.43
CA VAL A 136 0.01 7.84 -3.32
C VAL A 136 -0.24 9.34 -3.36
N TYR A 137 -0.76 9.89 -2.27
CA TYR A 137 -1.10 11.30 -2.19
C TYR A 137 -0.62 11.98 -0.91
N PRO A 138 -0.33 13.29 -0.95
CA PRO A 138 -0.05 14.07 0.25
C PRO A 138 -1.32 14.38 1.05
N ILE A 139 -1.24 14.23 2.36
CA ILE A 139 -2.26 14.62 3.33
C ILE A 139 -1.62 15.54 4.39
N TYR A 140 -2.37 16.55 4.83
CA TYR A 140 -1.92 17.56 5.80
C TYR A 140 -0.57 18.22 5.43
N GLY A 141 -0.27 18.33 4.13
CA GLY A 141 0.93 18.96 3.58
C GLY A 141 2.24 18.16 3.71
N ILE A 142 2.37 17.30 4.72
CA ILE A 142 3.65 16.67 5.08
C ILE A 142 3.67 15.14 5.06
N TYR A 143 2.50 14.51 5.03
CA TYR A 143 2.34 13.07 5.13
C TYR A 143 1.85 12.47 3.84
N LEU A 144 2.12 11.18 3.62
CA LEU A 144 1.60 10.41 2.49
C LEU A 144 0.59 9.38 2.97
N CYS A 145 -0.31 8.99 2.08
CA CYS A 145 -1.14 7.79 2.21
C CYS A 145 -0.97 6.96 0.94
N MET A 146 -0.94 5.64 1.06
CA MET A 146 -0.82 4.70 -0.05
C MET A 146 -2.10 3.89 -0.19
N ASN A 147 -2.69 3.94 -1.37
CA ASN A 147 -3.87 3.16 -1.74
C ASN A 147 -3.53 2.32 -2.97
N VAL A 148 -4.38 1.34 -3.27
CA VAL A 148 -4.27 0.52 -4.47
C VAL A 148 -5.62 0.49 -5.16
N SER A 149 -5.65 0.82 -6.46
CA SER A 149 -6.85 0.76 -7.30
C SER A 149 -7.43 -0.66 -7.29
N SER A 150 -8.74 -0.78 -7.15
CA SER A 150 -9.46 -2.04 -7.21
C SER A 150 -10.31 -2.12 -8.48
N GLU A 151 -11.06 -3.21 -8.65
CA GLU A 151 -12.16 -3.20 -9.62
C GLU A 151 -13.23 -2.20 -9.17
N GLY A 152 -13.79 -1.46 -10.14
CA GLY A 152 -14.76 -0.39 -9.93
C GLY A 152 -14.21 1.00 -10.22
N GLU A 153 -15.00 1.83 -10.89
CA GLU A 153 -14.62 3.17 -11.31
C GLU A 153 -14.32 4.10 -10.13
N GLY A 154 -13.04 4.50 -10.01
CA GLY A 154 -12.60 5.36 -8.93
C GLY A 154 -12.48 4.64 -7.59
N ALA A 155 -12.54 3.30 -7.54
CA ALA A 155 -12.48 2.53 -6.32
C ALA A 155 -11.03 2.20 -5.93
N ALA A 156 -10.71 2.30 -4.65
CA ALA A 156 -9.37 1.99 -4.16
C ALA A 156 -9.37 1.57 -2.69
N VAL A 157 -8.37 0.79 -2.32
CA VAL A 157 -8.15 0.33 -0.95
C VAL A 157 -6.97 1.09 -0.34
N LEU A 158 -7.20 1.77 0.78
CA LEU A 158 -6.15 2.39 1.60
C LEU A 158 -5.46 1.33 2.45
N LEU A 159 -4.13 1.29 2.41
CA LEU A 159 -3.33 0.54 3.39
C LEU A 159 -3.18 1.40 4.64
N ARG A 160 -3.56 0.86 5.81
CA ARG A 160 -3.58 1.64 7.05
C ARG A 160 -2.59 1.19 8.08
N SER A 161 -2.36 -0.10 8.21
CA SER A 161 -1.40 -0.61 9.17
C SER A 161 -0.72 -1.86 8.69
N LEU A 162 0.56 -1.95 9.06
CA LEU A 162 1.37 -3.14 8.88
C LEU A 162 1.94 -3.64 10.21
N GLU A 163 2.14 -4.94 10.31
CA GLU A 163 3.09 -5.57 11.22
C GLU A 163 4.47 -5.60 10.54
N PRO A 164 5.50 -4.94 11.11
CA PRO A 164 6.87 -5.05 10.59
C PRO A 164 7.38 -6.49 10.67
N LEU A 165 7.99 -6.98 9.59
CA LEU A 165 8.56 -8.33 9.49
C LEU A 165 10.06 -8.34 9.18
N GLN A 166 10.55 -7.33 8.47
CA GLN A 166 11.97 -7.19 8.12
C GLN A 166 12.32 -5.72 7.94
N GLY A 167 13.49 -5.31 8.44
CA GLY A 167 14.03 -3.96 8.26
C GLY A 167 13.61 -2.98 9.37
N GLU A 168 13.19 -3.48 10.53
CA GLU A 168 12.65 -2.71 11.65
C GLU A 168 13.63 -1.65 12.16
N ALA A 169 14.94 -1.94 12.13
CA ALA A 169 15.97 -0.95 12.46
C ALA A 169 15.93 0.26 11.52
N VAL A 170 15.83 0.03 10.21
CA VAL A 170 15.72 1.06 9.18
C VAL A 170 14.39 1.80 9.30
N MET A 171 13.28 1.08 9.47
CA MET A 171 11.96 1.67 9.70
C MET A 171 11.97 2.62 10.90
N ARG A 172 12.65 2.24 11.99
CA ARG A 172 12.76 3.05 13.21
C ARG A 172 13.57 4.31 12.96
N GLN A 173 14.68 4.22 12.23
CA GLN A 173 15.49 5.38 11.84
C GLN A 173 14.68 6.38 11.00
N LEU A 174 14.01 5.89 9.95
CA LEU A 174 13.16 6.71 9.06
C LEU A 174 12.04 7.42 9.83
N ARG A 175 11.41 6.72 10.79
CA ARG A 175 10.36 7.28 11.64
C ARG A 175 10.90 8.26 12.69
N ALA A 176 12.12 8.04 13.19
CA ALA A 176 12.76 8.93 14.16
C ALA A 176 13.22 10.25 13.54
N ALA A 177 13.66 10.26 12.28
CA ALA A 177 14.13 11.45 11.57
C ALA A 177 13.10 12.59 11.48
N ARG A 178 11.80 12.29 11.65
CA ARG A 178 10.70 13.27 11.66
C ARG A 178 10.17 13.60 13.06
N ARG A 179 10.80 13.09 14.11
CA ARG A 179 10.43 13.33 15.52
C ARG A 179 11.37 14.37 16.13
N LYS A 180 10.90 15.00 17.20
CA LYS A 180 11.72 15.93 17.98
C LYS A 180 12.91 15.19 18.61
N GLU A 181 14.02 15.89 18.72
CA GLU A 181 15.18 15.41 19.47
C GLU A 181 14.78 15.07 20.92
N GLY A 182 15.34 13.98 21.46
CA GLY A 182 14.98 13.46 22.78
C GLY A 182 13.62 12.74 22.86
N ALA A 183 12.87 12.61 21.76
CA ALA A 183 11.64 11.82 21.77
C ALA A 183 11.93 10.35 22.11
N ARG A 184 11.06 9.73 22.93
CA ARG A 184 11.21 8.31 23.27
C ARG A 184 11.33 7.43 22.03
N GLN A 185 12.08 6.35 22.18
CA GLN A 185 12.18 5.32 21.17
C GLN A 185 10.80 4.73 20.86
N LEU A 186 10.56 4.50 19.56
CA LEU A 186 9.36 3.85 19.08
C LEU A 186 9.42 2.36 19.41
N LYS A 187 8.29 1.78 19.81
CA LYS A 187 8.11 0.32 19.88
C LYS A 187 7.77 -0.21 18.48
N ASP A 188 7.94 -1.51 18.25
CA ASP A 188 7.78 -2.09 16.90
C ASP A 188 6.36 -1.94 16.38
N LYS A 189 5.36 -2.18 17.23
CA LYS A 189 3.95 -1.95 16.93
C LYS A 189 3.60 -0.49 16.58
N GLU A 190 4.51 0.46 16.78
CA GLU A 190 4.30 1.89 16.51
C GLU A 190 4.96 2.37 15.21
N LEU A 191 5.75 1.50 14.57
CA LEU A 191 6.45 1.80 13.33
C LEU A 191 5.46 2.03 12.20
N CYS A 192 4.50 1.11 12.03
CA CYS A 192 3.59 1.07 10.90
C CYS A 192 2.10 1.19 11.26
N ASN A 193 1.74 1.49 12.52
CA ASN A 193 0.34 1.57 12.97
C ASN A 193 -0.41 2.86 12.59
N GLY A 194 -0.45 3.15 11.29
CA GLY A 194 -1.18 4.26 10.70
C GLY A 194 -0.76 4.50 9.24
N PRO A 195 -1.66 5.02 8.39
CA PRO A 195 -1.46 5.06 6.94
C PRO A 195 -0.23 5.89 6.54
N SER A 196 0.02 6.99 7.23
CA SER A 196 1.23 7.79 6.99
C SER A 196 2.46 7.29 7.72
N LYS A 197 2.29 6.46 8.75
CA LYS A 197 3.40 5.86 9.49
C LYS A 197 4.02 4.74 8.65
N LEU A 198 3.21 3.86 8.06
CA LEU A 198 3.73 2.81 7.17
C LEU A 198 4.42 3.39 5.94
N CYS A 199 3.91 4.49 5.34
CA CYS A 199 4.61 5.12 4.22
C CYS A 199 5.99 5.66 4.63
N GLN A 200 6.13 6.19 5.85
CA GLN A 200 7.44 6.64 6.35
C GLN A 200 8.35 5.47 6.70
N ALA A 201 7.84 4.47 7.41
CA ALA A 201 8.60 3.31 7.85
C ALA A 201 9.14 2.52 6.67
N LEU A 202 8.33 2.33 5.63
CA LEU A 202 8.74 1.68 4.38
C LEU A 202 9.41 2.65 3.40
N ASN A 203 9.66 3.92 3.74
CA ASN A 203 10.22 4.90 2.81
C ASN A 203 9.49 5.00 1.45
N ILE A 204 8.16 4.91 1.43
CA ILE A 204 7.35 5.03 0.21
C ILE A 204 7.40 6.47 -0.31
N PRO A 205 8.01 6.74 -1.48
CA PRO A 205 8.08 8.07 -2.04
C PRO A 205 6.83 8.43 -2.84
N ARG A 206 6.64 9.72 -3.11
CA ARG A 206 5.52 10.20 -3.94
C ARG A 206 5.59 9.68 -5.38
N CYS A 207 6.78 9.41 -5.91
CA CYS A 207 6.97 8.92 -7.28
C CYS A 207 6.49 7.48 -7.50
N PHE A 208 5.98 6.81 -6.47
CA PHE A 208 5.26 5.53 -6.61
C PHE A 208 3.81 5.73 -7.06
N ASP A 209 3.28 6.96 -7.03
CA ASP A 209 1.95 7.24 -7.57
C ASP A 209 1.86 6.81 -9.04
N ARG A 210 0.76 6.13 -9.38
CA ARG A 210 0.44 5.56 -10.70
C ARG A 210 1.32 4.40 -11.17
N ARG A 211 2.22 3.88 -10.33
CA ARG A 211 2.96 2.64 -10.63
C ARG A 211 2.09 1.40 -10.45
N ASP A 212 2.48 0.29 -11.06
CA ASP A 212 1.72 -0.96 -11.05
C ASP A 212 2.28 -1.94 -10.00
N LEU A 213 1.54 -2.17 -8.92
CA LEU A 213 1.98 -3.03 -7.81
C LEU A 213 2.16 -4.50 -8.25
N ALA A 214 1.52 -4.93 -9.34
CA ALA A 214 1.66 -6.29 -9.87
C ALA A 214 2.98 -6.51 -10.62
N SER A 215 3.65 -5.46 -11.12
CA SER A 215 4.86 -5.58 -11.95
C SER A 215 6.04 -4.68 -11.55
N ASP A 216 5.84 -3.69 -10.66
CA ASP A 216 6.90 -2.77 -10.21
C ASP A 216 8.08 -3.51 -9.54
N PRO A 217 9.34 -3.18 -9.88
CA PRO A 217 10.52 -3.87 -9.36
C PRO A 217 10.96 -3.41 -7.96
N GLU A 218 10.44 -2.30 -7.44
CA GLU A 218 10.82 -1.72 -6.14
C GLU A 218 9.76 -2.01 -5.08
N VAL A 219 8.47 -2.09 -5.46
CA VAL A 219 7.38 -2.34 -4.53
C VAL A 219 6.40 -3.38 -5.05
N TRP A 220 6.08 -4.36 -4.20
CA TRP A 220 5.16 -5.45 -4.56
C TRP A 220 4.47 -6.05 -3.33
N LEU A 221 3.48 -6.91 -3.58
CA LEU A 221 2.85 -7.72 -2.55
C LEU A 221 3.20 -9.18 -2.72
N GLU A 222 3.31 -9.88 -1.59
CA GLU A 222 3.55 -11.32 -1.54
C GLU A 222 2.48 -12.06 -0.72
N ASN A 223 2.30 -13.34 -1.05
CA ASN A 223 1.74 -14.29 -0.10
C ASN A 223 2.74 -14.57 1.01
N ASP A 224 2.26 -14.60 2.24
CA ASP A 224 3.03 -15.05 3.41
C ASP A 224 2.94 -16.59 3.49
N PRO A 225 4.02 -17.34 3.24
CA PRO A 225 3.98 -18.80 3.24
C PRO A 225 3.77 -19.38 4.64
N ASP A 226 4.13 -18.63 5.68
CA ASP A 226 4.07 -19.07 7.07
C ASP A 226 2.74 -18.74 7.75
N THR A 227 1.85 -18.04 7.03
CA THR A 227 0.58 -17.56 7.58
C THR A 227 -0.60 -18.07 6.76
N SER A 228 -1.51 -18.78 7.42
CA SER A 228 -2.79 -19.15 6.80
C SER A 228 -3.60 -17.90 6.43
N PRO A 229 -4.32 -17.90 5.31
CA PRO A 229 -5.23 -16.80 4.98
C PRO A 229 -6.18 -16.50 6.14
N ALA A 230 -6.35 -15.20 6.44
CA ALA A 230 -7.26 -14.77 7.48
C ALA A 230 -8.67 -15.27 7.19
N LYS A 231 -9.27 -15.99 8.14
CA LYS A 231 -10.63 -16.48 7.96
C LYS A 231 -11.60 -15.32 8.15
N PRO A 232 -12.85 -15.39 7.62
CA PRO A 232 -13.85 -14.36 7.86
C PRO A 232 -14.05 -14.05 9.34
N GLN A 233 -13.95 -15.08 10.19
CA GLN A 233 -14.03 -14.88 11.64
C GLN A 233 -12.86 -14.09 12.21
N ASP A 234 -11.72 -13.92 11.55
CA ASP A 234 -10.55 -13.20 12.09
C ASP A 234 -10.56 -11.71 11.70
N ILE A 235 -11.46 -11.34 10.78
CA ILE A 235 -11.54 -9.99 10.20
C ILE A 235 -12.66 -9.22 10.87
N VAL A 236 -12.31 -8.09 11.49
CA VAL A 236 -13.28 -7.14 12.04
C VAL A 236 -13.65 -6.14 10.96
N SER A 237 -14.95 -5.93 10.75
CA SER A 237 -15.48 -4.87 9.88
C SER A 237 -15.96 -3.71 10.75
N ALA A 238 -15.46 -2.49 10.51
CA ALA A 238 -15.73 -1.33 11.35
C ALA A 238 -15.88 -0.03 10.52
N PRO A 239 -16.45 1.04 11.10
CA PRO A 239 -16.36 2.38 10.54
C PRO A 239 -14.92 2.80 10.22
N ARG A 240 -14.76 3.53 9.11
CA ARG A 240 -13.47 4.11 8.67
C ARG A 240 -13.07 5.28 9.57
N ILE A 241 -11.78 5.61 9.60
CA ILE A 241 -11.18 6.58 10.51
C ILE A 241 -10.94 7.91 9.81
N GLY A 242 -11.29 9.04 10.46
CA GLY A 242 -10.98 10.37 9.95
C GLY A 242 -11.94 10.86 8.86
N ILE A 243 -13.14 10.26 8.79
CA ILE A 243 -14.19 10.63 7.85
C ILE A 243 -15.52 10.98 8.54
N GLU A 244 -15.50 11.31 9.84
CA GLU A 244 -16.67 11.52 10.71
C GLU A 244 -17.63 12.58 10.14
N SER A 245 -17.12 13.55 9.37
CA SER A 245 -17.90 14.60 8.72
C SER A 245 -18.72 14.14 7.50
N HIS A 246 -18.67 12.87 7.10
CA HIS A 246 -19.30 12.37 5.86
C HIS A 246 -20.65 11.65 6.08
N GLY A 247 -21.33 11.93 7.20
CA GLY A 247 -22.70 11.45 7.47
C GLY A 247 -22.80 9.93 7.47
N GLU A 248 -23.79 9.37 6.77
CA GLU A 248 -24.01 7.92 6.71
C GLU A 248 -22.81 7.13 6.16
N TRP A 249 -21.97 7.74 5.31
CA TRP A 249 -20.75 7.12 4.77
C TRP A 249 -19.67 6.90 5.83
N ALA A 250 -19.70 7.69 6.91
CA ALA A 250 -18.81 7.53 8.05
C ALA A 250 -19.15 6.28 8.87
N LYS A 251 -20.42 5.86 8.88
CA LYS A 251 -20.90 4.70 9.65
C LYS A 251 -20.73 3.36 8.92
N LYS A 252 -20.46 3.39 7.61
CA LYS A 252 -20.31 2.17 6.80
C LYS A 252 -19.14 1.31 7.31
N PRO A 253 -19.31 -0.02 7.44
CA PRO A 253 -18.29 -0.91 8.00
C PRO A 253 -17.23 -1.30 6.93
N TRP A 254 -16.59 -0.30 6.34
CA TRP A 254 -15.64 -0.44 5.22
C TRP A 254 -14.18 -0.30 5.63
N ARG A 255 -13.89 -0.42 6.92
CA ARG A 255 -12.55 -0.65 7.46
C ARG A 255 -12.44 -2.09 7.92
N PHE A 256 -11.36 -2.76 7.54
CA PHE A 256 -11.11 -4.16 7.86
C PHE A 256 -9.78 -4.31 8.58
N TYR A 257 -9.74 -5.11 9.65
CA TYR A 257 -8.50 -5.39 10.35
C TYR A 257 -8.51 -6.76 11.03
N LEU A 258 -7.32 -7.29 11.30
CA LEU A 258 -7.15 -8.56 12.02
C LEU A 258 -7.48 -8.37 13.51
N ARG A 259 -8.44 -9.14 14.04
CA ARG A 259 -8.88 -9.03 15.44
C ARG A 259 -7.73 -9.25 16.41
N GLY A 260 -7.65 -8.41 17.44
CA GLY A 260 -6.66 -8.56 18.52
C GLY A 260 -5.21 -8.32 18.10
N HIS A 261 -4.95 -7.98 16.82
CA HIS A 261 -3.60 -7.82 16.33
C HIS A 261 -2.96 -6.53 16.88
N PRO A 262 -1.77 -6.59 17.52
CA PRO A 262 -1.19 -5.47 18.28
C PRO A 262 -0.79 -4.26 17.43
N CYS A 263 -0.58 -4.47 16.13
CA CYS A 263 -0.22 -3.43 15.18
C CYS A 263 -1.43 -2.70 14.56
N VAL A 264 -2.68 -3.09 14.84
CA VAL A 264 -3.85 -2.34 14.36
C VAL A 264 -3.81 -0.89 14.87
N SER A 265 -4.09 0.07 13.99
CA SER A 265 -3.92 1.49 14.32
C SER A 265 -4.95 2.00 15.33
N VAL A 266 -6.23 1.63 15.15
CA VAL A 266 -7.32 1.97 16.07
C VAL A 266 -8.28 0.79 16.20
N VAL A 267 -8.33 0.20 17.39
CA VAL A 267 -9.26 -0.90 17.70
C VAL A 267 -10.67 -0.36 17.92
N ASN A 268 -11.67 -1.04 17.33
CA ASN A 268 -13.09 -0.79 17.62
C ASN A 268 -13.66 -1.97 18.42
N LYS A 269 -13.71 -1.81 19.74
CA LYS A 269 -14.16 -2.85 20.68
C LYS A 269 -15.61 -3.30 20.45
N GLU A 270 -16.47 -2.42 19.93
CA GLU A 270 -17.86 -2.77 19.64
C GLU A 270 -17.95 -3.68 18.42
N ALA A 271 -17.27 -3.31 17.32
CA ALA A 271 -17.18 -4.14 16.12
C ALA A 271 -16.53 -5.50 16.41
N GLU A 272 -15.52 -5.54 17.29
CA GLU A 272 -14.93 -6.82 17.74
C GLU A 272 -15.94 -7.73 18.42
N ARG A 273 -16.75 -7.19 19.35
CA ARG A 273 -17.82 -7.97 20.01
C ARG A 273 -18.88 -8.46 19.03
N GLN A 274 -19.31 -7.61 18.10
CA GLN A 274 -20.31 -7.96 17.08
C GLN A 274 -19.82 -9.07 16.16
N THR A 275 -18.53 -9.06 15.80
CA THR A 275 -17.96 -10.11 14.96
C THR A 275 -17.91 -11.45 15.71
N LEU A 276 -17.69 -11.45 17.03
CA LEU A 276 -17.78 -12.66 17.85
C LEU A 276 -19.22 -13.19 17.93
N SER A 277 -20.21 -12.32 18.16
CA SER A 277 -21.61 -12.74 18.28
C SER A 277 -22.21 -13.25 16.96
N GLY A 278 -21.81 -12.67 15.82
CA GLY A 278 -22.24 -13.16 14.50
C GLY A 278 -21.76 -14.59 14.21
N ASN A 279 -20.62 -14.99 14.76
CA ASN A 279 -20.11 -16.36 14.65
C ASN A 279 -20.90 -17.34 15.52
N VAL A 280 -21.31 -16.92 16.74
CA VAL A 280 -22.11 -17.78 17.65
C VAL A 280 -23.50 -18.09 17.08
N MET A 281 -24.12 -17.15 16.35
CA MET A 281 -25.41 -17.40 15.69
C MET A 281 -25.29 -18.29 14.46
N ASN A 282 -24.17 -18.27 13.73
CA ASN A 282 -23.97 -19.12 12.55
C ASN A 282 -23.59 -20.57 12.88
N ASP A 283 -23.00 -20.83 14.06
CA ASP A 283 -22.75 -22.20 14.56
C ASP A 283 -24.00 -22.88 15.13
N LEU A 284 -25.13 -22.16 15.21
CA LEU A 284 -26.43 -22.69 15.65
C LEU A 284 -27.42 -22.68 14.46
N SER A 285 -27.32 -23.68 13.59
CA SER A 285 -28.39 -24.05 12.63
C SER A 285 -28.87 -25.49 12.88
N PRO A 286 -30.12 -25.84 12.52
CA PRO A 286 -31.01 -26.61 13.40
C PRO A 286 -30.94 -28.12 13.14
N HIS A 287 -30.17 -28.86 13.94
CA HIS A 287 -30.37 -30.30 14.09
C HIS A 287 -31.13 -30.62 15.36
N ALA A 288 -32.46 -30.50 15.33
CA ALA A 288 -33.36 -31.29 16.17
C ALA A 288 -34.83 -31.10 15.74
N VAL A 289 -35.19 -31.47 14.51
CA VAL A 289 -36.57 -31.93 14.27
C VAL A 289 -36.54 -33.43 14.59
N LYS A 290 -36.96 -33.79 15.80
CA LYS A 290 -37.23 -35.19 16.15
C LYS A 290 -38.43 -35.65 15.32
N PRO A 291 -38.40 -36.85 14.72
CA PRO A 291 -39.57 -37.39 14.05
C PRO A 291 -40.64 -37.69 15.10
N ASP A 292 -41.83 -37.13 14.88
CA ASP A 292 -43.06 -37.47 15.56
C ASP A 292 -43.35 -38.96 15.31
N THR A 293 -43.16 -39.79 16.33
CA THR A 293 -43.55 -41.20 16.30
C THR A 293 -44.98 -41.28 16.82
N GLY A 294 -45.93 -40.97 15.93
CA GLY A 294 -47.35 -41.15 16.17
C GLY A 294 -47.67 -42.61 16.48
N GLN A 295 -47.80 -42.94 17.77
CA GLN A 295 -48.41 -44.18 18.22
C GLN A 295 -49.93 -44.07 18.06
N HIS A 296 -50.48 -44.72 17.04
CA HIS A 296 -51.91 -45.01 16.94
C HIS A 296 -52.27 -46.07 17.98
N ASN A 297 -53.02 -45.65 19.00
CA ASN A 297 -53.59 -46.52 20.00
C ASN A 297 -54.95 -47.02 19.49
N VAL A 298 -55.00 -48.28 19.07
CA VAL A 298 -56.25 -48.97 18.70
C VAL A 298 -57.02 -49.26 20.00
N LYS A 299 -58.14 -48.56 20.21
CA LYS A 299 -59.16 -48.99 21.18
C LYS A 299 -60.20 -49.86 20.49
N ARG A 300 -60.24 -51.12 20.91
CA ARG A 300 -61.41 -52.01 20.78
C ARG A 300 -62.53 -51.47 21.66
N THR A 301 -63.69 -51.23 21.05
CA THR A 301 -65.05 -51.56 21.52
C THR A 301 -66.00 -51.34 20.35
#